data_AF-W8VVF3-F1
#
_entry.id   AF-W8VVF3-F1
#
_cell.length_a   1.000
_cell.length_b   1.000
_cell.length_c   1.000
_cell.angle_alpha   90.00
_cell.angle_beta   90.00
_cell.angle_gamma   90.00
#
_symmetry.space_group_name_H-M   'P 1'
#
loop_
_entity.id
_entity.type
_entity.pdbx_description
1 polymer ?
#
loop_
_entity_poly.entity_id
_entity_poly.type
_entity_poly.pdbx_seq_one_letter_code
_entity_poly.pdbx_strand_id
1 'polypeptide(L)'
;MAYEAETQNDSTSIEFELEGVVVIDFATGIPTPDIRPIAIPAGTYQEVEVEIELLDESDSPSVVLNGIYTARDETVHPVRFEFNSGETFEVEREGTITFTQSQSTIAEITFDPSVWFIGVTAELMANATKDVNGVIVISETQNSNIFDIVADGLDIATELEITN
;
A
#
# COMPACT_ATOMS: atom_id res chain seq x y z
N MET A 1 -13.19 -5.28 16.16
CA MET A 1 -12.90 -6.07 17.38
C MET A 1 -13.60 -7.40 17.24
N ALA A 2 -12.99 -8.27 16.45
CA ALA A 2 -13.25 -9.71 16.48
C ALA A 2 -12.34 -10.34 17.55
N TYR A 3 -12.72 -11.52 18.02
CA TYR A 3 -11.88 -12.31 18.93
C TYR A 3 -11.61 -13.64 18.24
N GLU A 4 -10.34 -13.91 17.99
CA GLU A 4 -9.88 -15.20 17.49
C GLU A 4 -8.93 -15.81 18.53
N ALA A 5 -9.06 -17.11 18.73
CA ALA A 5 -8.19 -17.86 19.62
C ALA A 5 -7.51 -18.93 18.79
N GLU A 6 -6.25 -18.66 18.43
CA GLU A 6 -5.44 -19.57 17.65
C GLU A 6 -4.57 -20.45 18.54
N THR A 7 -4.25 -21.64 18.04
CA THR A 7 -3.26 -22.52 18.66
C THR A 7 -2.16 -22.81 17.65
N GLN A 8 -1.08 -22.06 17.72
CA GLN A 8 0.18 -22.46 17.12
C GLN A 8 1.01 -23.24 18.16
N ASN A 9 1.31 -24.50 17.84
CA ASN A 9 2.29 -25.35 18.53
C ASN A 9 2.21 -25.37 20.08
N ASP A 10 1.14 -25.94 20.65
CA ASP A 10 0.96 -26.20 22.10
C ASP A 10 0.88 -24.96 23.02
N SER A 11 0.85 -23.73 22.48
CA SER A 11 0.47 -22.53 23.23
C SER A 11 -0.86 -21.96 22.74
N THR A 12 -1.73 -21.59 23.68
CA THR A 12 -2.93 -20.80 23.38
C THR A 12 -2.50 -19.34 23.25
N SER A 13 -2.56 -18.76 22.04
CA SER A 13 -2.51 -17.32 21.83
C SER A 13 -3.92 -16.74 21.88
N ILE A 14 -4.04 -15.49 22.31
CA ILE A 14 -5.27 -14.72 22.20
C ILE A 14 -4.93 -13.55 21.29
N GLU A 15 -5.65 -13.46 20.18
CA GLU A 15 -5.45 -12.43 19.18
C GLU A 15 -6.55 -11.37 19.27
N PHE A 16 -6.17 -10.12 18.98
CA PHE A 16 -7.07 -8.98 18.99
C PHE A 16 -6.95 -8.24 17.66
N GLU A 17 -7.97 -8.40 16.82
CA GLU A 17 -7.94 -7.85 15.48
C GLU A 17 -8.96 -6.71 15.29
N LEU A 18 -8.53 -5.68 14.58
CA LEU A 18 -9.37 -4.59 14.08
C LEU A 18 -9.21 -4.45 12.57
N GLU A 19 -10.10 -5.13 11.85
CA GLU A 19 -10.17 -5.07 10.40
C GLU A 19 -11.21 -4.05 9.90
N GLY A 20 -10.95 -3.44 8.74
CA GLY A 20 -11.94 -2.64 8.03
C GLY A 20 -11.38 -1.94 6.79
N VAL A 21 -12.26 -1.64 5.84
CA VAL A 21 -11.91 -0.95 4.60
C VAL A 21 -11.71 0.55 4.84
N VAL A 22 -10.58 1.08 4.37
CA VAL A 22 -10.26 2.51 4.39
C VAL A 22 -9.84 3.01 3.00
N VAL A 23 -10.03 4.30 2.75
CA VAL A 23 -9.44 5.01 1.60
C VAL A 23 -8.39 5.97 2.11
N ILE A 24 -7.17 5.87 1.60
CA ILE A 24 -6.04 6.74 1.97
C ILE A 24 -5.78 7.73 0.85
N ASP A 25 -5.81 9.03 1.16
CA ASP A 25 -5.37 10.07 0.24
C ASP A 25 -3.84 10.20 0.33
N PHE A 26 -3.13 9.78 -0.72
CA PHE A 26 -1.66 9.81 -0.79
C PHE A 26 -1.05 11.21 -0.59
N ALA A 27 -1.76 12.27 -0.96
CA ALA A 27 -1.24 13.63 -0.82
C ALA A 27 -1.32 14.14 0.63
N THR A 28 -2.21 13.56 1.45
CA THR A 28 -2.43 14.00 2.84
C THR A 28 -2.05 12.95 3.88
N GLY A 29 -1.97 11.68 3.48
CA GLY A 29 -1.81 10.53 4.38
C GLY A 29 -3.01 10.33 5.33
N ILE A 30 -4.17 10.95 5.05
CA ILE A 30 -5.34 10.87 5.93
C ILE A 30 -6.26 9.74 5.46
N PRO A 31 -6.47 8.69 6.27
CA PRO A 31 -7.41 7.63 5.96
C PRO A 31 -8.86 8.07 6.20
N THR A 32 -9.79 7.52 5.43
CA THR A 32 -11.24 7.64 5.61
C THR A 32 -11.87 6.25 5.63
N PRO A 33 -12.48 5.79 6.74
CA PRO A 33 -12.53 6.45 8.05
C PRO A 33 -11.15 6.67 8.70
N ASP A 34 -11.06 7.60 9.65
CA ASP A 34 -9.79 7.91 10.33
C ASP A 34 -9.39 6.77 11.27
N ILE A 35 -8.36 6.00 10.89
CA ILE A 35 -7.80 4.88 11.65
C ILE A 35 -6.53 5.24 12.41
N ARG A 36 -6.06 6.49 12.35
CA ARG A 36 -4.86 6.92 13.10
C ARG A 36 -5.01 6.79 14.63
N PRO A 37 -6.20 6.94 15.25
CA PRO A 37 -6.35 6.74 16.69
C PRO A 37 -6.75 5.28 17.01
N ILE A 38 -5.79 4.36 17.00
CA ILE A 38 -5.97 2.99 17.52
C ILE A 38 -5.48 2.95 18.98
N ALA A 39 -6.29 2.34 19.85
CA ALA A 39 -5.96 2.17 21.26
C ALA A 39 -5.61 0.69 21.52
N ILE A 40 -4.32 0.43 21.72
CA ILE A 40 -3.84 -0.88 22.19
C ILE A 40 -3.97 -0.92 23.72
N PRO A 41 -4.67 -1.92 24.30
CA PRO A 41 -4.74 -2.06 25.75
C PRO A 41 -3.36 -2.18 26.40
N ALA A 42 -3.24 -1.76 27.67
CA ALA A 42 -2.03 -2.02 28.43
C ALA A 42 -1.90 -3.54 28.68
N GLY A 43 -0.71 -4.10 28.44
CA GLY A 43 -0.53 -5.54 28.46
C GLY A 43 0.88 -5.96 28.05
N THR A 44 1.11 -7.27 28.04
CA THR A 44 2.29 -7.88 27.43
C THR A 44 1.83 -8.72 26.26
N TYR A 45 2.39 -8.43 25.10
CA TYR A 45 2.09 -9.02 23.81
C TYR A 45 3.31 -9.81 23.34
N GLN A 46 3.08 -10.82 22.51
CA GLN A 46 4.16 -11.52 21.80
C GLN A 46 4.41 -10.89 20.43
N GLU A 47 3.47 -10.10 19.95
CA GLU A 47 3.49 -9.53 18.61
C GLU A 47 2.55 -8.32 18.56
N VAL A 48 2.92 -7.35 17.73
CA VAL A 48 2.07 -6.23 17.35
C VAL A 48 2.32 -5.96 15.88
N GLU A 49 1.26 -6.01 15.10
CA GLU A 49 1.29 -5.84 13.65
C GLU A 49 0.34 -4.72 13.21
N VAL A 50 0.72 -4.04 12.13
CA VAL A 50 -0.17 -3.18 11.35
C VAL A 50 -0.04 -3.59 9.89
N GLU A 51 -1.14 -4.08 9.34
CA GLU A 51 -1.25 -4.51 7.94
C GLU A 51 -2.17 -3.55 7.15
N ILE A 52 -1.81 -3.28 5.90
CA ILE A 52 -2.67 -2.64 4.90
C ILE A 52 -2.65 -3.51 3.64
N GLU A 53 -3.78 -4.16 3.36
CA GLU A 53 -3.99 -4.92 2.12
C GLU A 53 -4.67 -4.04 1.06
N LEU A 54 -4.17 -4.11 -0.18
CA LEU A 54 -4.82 -3.52 -1.34
C LEU A 54 -5.97 -4.42 -1.82
N LEU A 55 -7.19 -3.87 -1.82
CA LEU A 55 -8.38 -4.61 -2.24
C LEU A 55 -8.31 -5.08 -3.70
N ASP A 56 -8.48 -6.38 -3.93
CA ASP A 56 -8.47 -6.99 -5.27
C ASP A 56 -9.78 -7.75 -5.64
N GLU A 57 -10.76 -7.74 -4.73
CA GLU A 57 -12.02 -8.49 -4.91
C GLU A 57 -12.96 -7.94 -6.00
N SER A 58 -12.61 -6.81 -6.64
CA SER A 58 -13.45 -6.15 -7.64
C SER A 58 -12.65 -5.63 -8.84
N ASP A 59 -13.32 -5.39 -9.96
CA ASP A 59 -12.71 -4.76 -11.14
C ASP A 59 -12.28 -3.29 -10.93
N SER A 60 -12.53 -2.72 -9.75
CA SER A 60 -12.15 -1.33 -9.44
C SER A 60 -10.71 -1.27 -8.93
N PRO A 61 -9.89 -0.30 -9.38
CA PRO A 61 -8.54 -0.11 -8.85
C PRO A 61 -8.53 0.18 -7.35
N SER A 62 -7.65 -0.50 -6.63
CA SER A 62 -7.30 -0.20 -5.23
C SER A 62 -6.38 1.02 -5.14
N VAL A 63 -5.52 1.23 -6.14
CA VAL A 63 -4.65 2.41 -6.23
C VAL A 63 -4.91 3.18 -7.52
N VAL A 64 -5.12 4.50 -7.38
CA VAL A 64 -5.25 5.41 -8.51
C VAL A 64 -4.29 6.57 -8.32
N LEU A 65 -3.30 6.68 -9.22
CA LEU A 65 -2.37 7.81 -9.25
C LEU A 65 -2.58 8.62 -10.52
N ASN A 66 -2.71 9.94 -10.38
CA ASN A 66 -2.82 10.87 -11.50
C ASN A 66 -1.55 11.71 -11.59
N GLY A 67 -0.94 11.73 -12.77
CA GLY A 67 0.31 12.44 -13.02
C GLY A 67 0.37 13.03 -14.43
N ILE A 68 1.57 13.49 -14.78
CA ILE A 68 1.85 14.03 -16.13
C ILE A 68 3.15 13.44 -16.66
N TYR A 69 3.18 13.22 -17.96
CA TYR A 69 4.39 12.93 -18.72
C TYR A 69 4.68 14.10 -19.66
N THR A 70 5.87 14.68 -19.54
CA THR A 70 6.34 15.72 -20.47
C THR A 70 7.24 15.07 -21.52
N ALA A 71 6.77 15.05 -22.77
CA ALA A 71 7.52 14.53 -23.89
C ALA A 71 8.72 15.43 -24.25
N ARG A 72 9.62 14.91 -25.09
CA ARG A 72 10.83 15.65 -25.53
C ARG A 72 10.53 16.94 -26.29
N ASP A 73 9.36 17.05 -26.90
CA ASP A 73 8.88 18.24 -27.60
C ASP A 73 8.10 19.19 -26.67
N GLU A 74 8.21 18.98 -25.36
CA GLU A 74 7.51 19.73 -24.29
C GLU A 74 5.99 19.52 -24.26
N THR A 75 5.44 18.64 -25.10
CA THR A 75 4.03 18.27 -25.03
C THR A 75 3.76 17.54 -23.71
N VAL A 76 2.73 17.99 -22.99
CA VAL A 76 2.30 17.38 -21.73
C VAL A 76 1.16 16.40 -22.01
N HIS A 77 1.31 15.18 -21.49
CA HIS A 77 0.31 14.13 -21.55
C HIS A 77 -0.17 13.78 -20.14
N PRO A 78 -1.50 13.77 -19.87
CA PRO A 78 -2.00 13.25 -18.61
C PRO A 78 -1.74 11.75 -18.52
N VAL A 79 -1.35 11.30 -17.33
CA VAL A 79 -1.07 9.90 -17.01
C VAL A 79 -1.97 9.48 -15.86
N ARG A 80 -2.55 8.28 -15.96
CA ARG A 80 -3.33 7.65 -14.90
C ARG A 80 -2.83 6.24 -14.71
N PHE A 81 -2.38 5.92 -13.51
CA PHE A 81 -2.05 4.56 -13.11
C PHE A 81 -3.19 3.96 -12.30
N GLU A 82 -3.52 2.71 -12.62
CA GLU A 82 -4.57 1.92 -11.97
C GLU A 82 -3.96 0.58 -11.56
N PHE A 83 -3.90 0.34 -10.24
CA PHE A 83 -3.51 -0.95 -9.68
C PHE A 83 -4.75 -1.71 -9.21
N ASN A 84 -4.91 -2.93 -9.72
CA ASN A 84 -6.06 -3.79 -9.48
C ASN A 84 -5.66 -5.17 -8.96
N SER A 85 -4.44 -5.29 -8.43
CA SER A 85 -3.93 -6.54 -7.85
C SER A 85 -3.86 -6.43 -6.32
N GLY A 86 -3.78 -7.58 -5.66
CA GLY A 86 -3.54 -7.67 -4.23
C GLY A 86 -2.07 -7.42 -3.92
N GLU A 87 -1.83 -6.63 -2.88
CA GLU A 87 -0.50 -6.34 -2.32
C GLU A 87 -0.68 -6.00 -0.84
N THR A 88 0.26 -6.42 0.00
CA THR A 88 0.19 -6.22 1.44
C THR A 88 1.37 -5.38 1.92
N PHE A 89 1.07 -4.37 2.72
CA PHE A 89 2.08 -3.59 3.44
C PHE A 89 1.98 -3.93 4.93
N GLU A 90 3.05 -4.47 5.49
CA GLU A 90 3.10 -4.87 6.89
C GLU A 90 4.21 -4.14 7.65
N VAL A 91 3.92 -3.81 8.90
CA VAL A 91 4.91 -3.46 9.91
C VAL A 91 4.59 -4.27 11.15
N GLU A 92 5.52 -5.13 11.53
CA GLU A 92 5.40 -5.98 12.70
C GLU A 92 6.52 -5.74 13.71
N ARG A 93 6.23 -6.12 14.95
CA ARG A 93 7.22 -6.29 15.98
C ARG A 93 6.90 -7.56 16.73
N GLU A 94 7.83 -8.51 16.73
CA GLU A 94 7.73 -9.75 17.48
C GLU A 94 8.51 -9.71 18.82
N GLY A 95 8.18 -10.64 19.71
CA GLY A 95 8.80 -10.87 21.01
C GLY A 95 8.04 -10.25 22.18
N THR A 96 8.66 -10.22 23.36
CA THR A 96 8.00 -9.68 24.56
C THR A 96 7.87 -8.16 24.49
N ILE A 97 6.67 -7.68 24.19
CA ILE A 97 6.34 -6.25 24.04
C ILE A 97 5.41 -5.85 25.17
N THR A 98 5.82 -4.86 25.98
CA THR A 98 4.98 -4.37 27.08
C THR A 98 4.53 -2.95 26.80
N PHE A 99 3.21 -2.74 26.73
CA PHE A 99 2.60 -1.41 26.72
C PHE A 99 2.10 -1.04 28.11
N THR A 100 2.52 0.13 28.60
CA THR A 100 2.00 0.72 29.84
C THR A 100 0.79 1.61 29.55
N GLN A 101 -0.02 1.91 30.58
CA GLN A 101 -1.14 2.84 30.41
C GLN A 101 -0.66 4.19 29.86
N SER A 102 -1.38 4.71 28.87
CA SER A 102 -1.10 6.00 28.22
C SER A 102 0.25 6.05 27.48
N GLN A 103 0.86 4.91 27.17
CA GLN A 103 1.99 4.85 26.24
C GLN A 103 1.50 5.06 24.81
N SER A 104 2.22 5.89 24.06
CA SER A 104 2.03 6.04 22.61
C SER A 104 3.15 5.33 21.88
N THR A 105 2.80 4.63 20.81
CA THR A 105 3.73 4.09 19.82
C THR A 105 3.30 4.58 18.44
N ILE A 106 4.23 4.61 17.50
CA ILE A 106 3.97 4.96 16.11
C ILE A 106 4.34 3.74 15.28
N ALA A 107 3.40 3.29 14.45
CA ALA A 107 3.68 2.46 13.29
C ALA A 107 3.64 3.38 12.06
N GLU A 108 4.60 3.22 11.16
CA GLU A 108 4.72 4.03 9.95
C GLU A 108 4.86 3.10 8.75
N ILE A 109 3.93 3.23 7.81
CA ILE A 109 4.00 2.58 6.50
C ILE A 109 4.23 3.70 5.48
N THR A 110 5.28 3.57 4.68
CA THR A 110 5.66 4.60 3.70
C THR A 110 5.22 4.19 2.31
N PHE A 111 4.37 5.02 1.71
CA PHE A 111 4.00 4.89 0.30
C PHE A 111 4.78 5.92 -0.53
N ASP A 112 5.75 5.46 -1.31
CA ASP A 112 6.51 6.31 -2.24
C ASP A 112 6.32 5.86 -3.69
N PRO A 113 5.34 6.42 -4.41
CA PRO A 113 5.13 6.13 -5.82
C PRO A 113 6.34 6.42 -6.72
N SER A 114 7.31 7.24 -6.30
CA SER A 114 8.50 7.45 -7.12
C SER A 114 9.37 6.20 -7.23
N VAL A 115 9.38 5.35 -6.19
CA VAL A 115 10.08 4.06 -6.17
C VAL A 115 9.41 3.09 -7.13
N TRP A 116 8.08 3.03 -7.13
CA TRP A 116 7.32 2.10 -7.98
C TRP A 116 7.59 2.36 -9.47
N PHE A 117 7.78 3.61 -9.86
CA PHE A 117 8.01 4.01 -11.24
C PHE A 117 9.49 4.02 -11.65
N ILE A 118 10.43 3.58 -10.81
CA ILE A 118 11.87 3.71 -11.06
C ILE A 118 12.32 3.00 -12.36
N GLY A 119 11.67 1.90 -12.73
CA GLY A 119 11.94 1.16 -13.96
C GLY A 119 11.30 1.77 -15.21
N VAL A 120 10.39 2.74 -15.07
CA VAL A 120 9.64 3.32 -16.18
C VAL A 120 10.48 4.36 -16.91
N THR A 121 10.89 4.02 -18.13
CA THR A 121 11.71 4.89 -18.97
C THR A 121 10.88 5.87 -19.80
N ALA A 122 11.50 6.98 -20.22
CA ALA A 122 10.88 7.93 -21.14
C ALA A 122 10.54 7.30 -22.51
N GLU A 123 11.27 6.27 -22.94
CA GLU A 123 10.97 5.54 -24.18
C GLU A 123 9.68 4.74 -24.07
N LEU A 124 9.45 4.08 -22.93
CA LEU A 124 8.19 3.41 -22.64
C LEU A 124 7.02 4.40 -22.67
N MET A 125 7.17 5.54 -21.99
CA MET A 125 6.13 6.58 -21.94
C MET A 125 5.87 7.24 -23.30
N ALA A 126 6.90 7.42 -24.13
CA ALA A 126 6.75 7.97 -25.49
C ALA A 126 5.95 7.03 -26.42
N ASN A 127 6.06 5.72 -26.21
CA ASN A 127 5.40 4.69 -27.01
C ASN A 127 4.04 4.26 -26.43
N ALA A 128 3.67 4.77 -25.26
CA ALA A 128 2.43 4.40 -24.59
C ALA A 128 1.18 4.83 -25.38
N THR A 129 0.20 3.95 -25.43
CA THR A 129 -1.10 4.21 -26.05
C THR A 129 -1.93 5.12 -25.16
N LYS A 130 -2.69 6.02 -25.79
CA LYS A 130 -3.63 6.92 -25.12
C LYS A 130 -5.05 6.40 -25.29
N ASP A 131 -5.89 6.63 -24.30
CA ASP A 131 -7.32 6.38 -24.39
C ASP A 131 -8.02 7.39 -25.33
N VAL A 132 -9.35 7.26 -25.44
CA VAL A 132 -10.18 8.15 -26.26
C VAL A 132 -10.16 9.61 -25.81
N ASN A 133 -9.75 9.89 -24.57
CA ASN A 133 -9.63 11.22 -23.99
C ASN A 133 -8.20 11.79 -24.07
N GLY A 134 -7.26 11.04 -24.65
CA GLY A 134 -5.85 11.43 -24.76
C GLY A 134 -5.02 11.18 -23.49
N VAL A 135 -5.53 10.39 -22.54
CA VAL A 135 -4.85 10.01 -21.30
C VAL A 135 -4.03 8.74 -21.52
N ILE A 136 -2.78 8.75 -21.07
CA ILE A 136 -1.98 7.52 -20.96
C ILE A 136 -2.47 6.79 -19.72
N VAL A 137 -3.27 5.74 -19.90
CA VAL A 137 -3.73 4.90 -18.79
C VAL A 137 -2.80 3.69 -18.70
N ILE A 138 -2.21 3.49 -17.54
CA ILE A 138 -1.34 2.36 -17.21
C ILE A 138 -2.14 1.46 -16.29
N SER A 139 -2.54 0.29 -16.79
CA SER A 139 -3.31 -0.73 -16.07
C SER A 139 -2.95 -2.12 -16.61
N GLU A 140 -3.44 -3.17 -15.96
CA GLU A 140 -3.27 -4.55 -16.43
C GLU A 140 -3.71 -4.77 -17.89
N THR A 141 -4.67 -3.98 -18.38
CA THR A 141 -5.26 -4.15 -19.71
C THR A 141 -4.83 -3.08 -20.73
N GLN A 142 -4.19 -2.00 -20.30
CA GLN A 142 -3.73 -0.92 -21.17
C GLN A 142 -2.34 -0.44 -20.76
N ASN A 143 -1.41 -0.42 -21.72
CA ASN A 143 0.02 -0.23 -21.44
C ASN A 143 0.56 -1.23 -20.39
N SER A 144 0.11 -2.49 -20.49
CA SER A 144 0.39 -3.54 -19.49
C SER A 144 1.88 -3.78 -19.25
N ASN A 145 2.71 -3.61 -20.28
CA ASN A 145 4.16 -3.70 -20.14
C ASN A 145 4.77 -2.61 -19.23
N ILE A 146 4.11 -1.45 -19.09
CA ILE A 146 4.49 -0.41 -18.13
C ILE A 146 3.90 -0.75 -16.77
N PHE A 147 2.67 -1.26 -16.73
CA PHE A 147 2.03 -1.74 -15.51
C PHE A 147 2.90 -2.79 -14.80
N ASP A 148 3.37 -3.81 -15.52
CA ASP A 148 4.21 -4.88 -14.96
C ASP A 148 5.47 -4.31 -14.28
N ILE A 149 6.11 -3.31 -14.90
CA ILE A 149 7.30 -2.64 -14.33
C ILE A 149 6.96 -1.86 -13.05
N VAL A 150 5.78 -1.21 -13.00
CA VAL A 150 5.35 -0.47 -11.82
C VAL A 150 4.91 -1.42 -10.71
N ALA A 151 4.28 -2.54 -11.05
CA ALA A 151 3.93 -3.62 -10.11
C ALA A 151 5.19 -4.25 -9.50
N ASP A 152 6.20 -4.57 -10.31
CA ASP A 152 7.51 -5.05 -9.80
C ASP A 152 8.16 -4.01 -8.86
N GLY A 153 8.01 -2.72 -9.14
CA GLY A 153 8.51 -1.65 -8.28
C GLY A 153 7.72 -1.46 -6.99
N LEU A 154 6.43 -1.83 -6.99
CA LEU A 154 5.57 -1.84 -5.80
C LEU A 154 5.95 -2.99 -4.87
N ASP A 155 6.12 -4.20 -5.41
CA ASP A 155 6.56 -5.41 -4.72
C ASP A 155 7.91 -5.18 -4.00
N ILE A 156 8.88 -4.60 -4.70
CA ILE A 156 10.16 -4.22 -4.07
C ILE A 156 9.95 -3.21 -2.92
N ALA A 157 8.96 -2.33 -3.01
CA ALA A 157 8.70 -1.33 -1.98
C ALA A 157 7.97 -1.89 -0.75
N THR A 158 7.24 -3.00 -0.90
CA THR A 158 6.57 -3.71 0.20
C THR A 158 7.53 -4.64 0.94
N GLU A 159 8.52 -5.21 0.25
CA GLU A 159 9.59 -6.04 0.84
C GLU A 159 10.63 -5.27 1.70
N LEU A 160 10.60 -3.93 1.74
CA LEU A 160 11.56 -3.13 2.51
C LEU A 160 11.25 -3.17 4.02
N GLU A 161 11.69 -4.24 4.69
CA GLU A 161 11.69 -4.36 6.16
C GLU A 161 12.39 -3.16 6.83
N ILE A 162 11.75 -2.60 7.87
CA ILE A 162 12.35 -1.56 8.71
C ILE A 162 13.51 -2.18 9.51
N THR A 163 14.75 -1.92 9.08
CA THR A 163 15.93 -2.17 9.92
C THR A 163 16.03 -1.15 11.06
N ASN A 164 16.08 -1.66 12.30
CA ASN A 164 16.28 -0.92 13.57
C ASN A 164 17.43 0.10 13.57
#